data_AF-A0A2T6N7B4-F1
#
_entry.id   AF-A0A2T6N7B4-F1
#
_cell.length_a   1.000
_cell.length_b   1.000
_cell.length_c   1.000
_cell.angle_alpha   90.00
_cell.angle_beta   90.00
_cell.angle_gamma   90.00
#
_symmetry.space_group_name_H-M   'P 1'
#
loop_
_entity.id
_entity.type
_entity.pdbx_description
1 polymer ?
#
loop_
_entity_poly.entity_id
_entity_poly.type
_entity_poly.pdbx_seq_one_letter_code
_entity_poly.pdbx_strand_id
1 'polypeptide(L)'
;MTRRTAFGIRACTWVWLIMMGLTLTTYLIGRFAIGGLGVSLTVLVFALIKGQMVGDYFMGLKRVRGFWRWPVSLWLFLPGGLIGAAFALVG
;
A
#
# COMPACT_ATOMS: atom_id res chain seq x y z
N MET A 1 26.01 2.18 -1.83
CA MET A 1 24.64 2.72 -1.95
C MET A 1 24.38 3.12 -3.39
N THR A 2 23.85 2.21 -4.22
CA THR A 2 23.63 2.47 -5.65
C THR A 2 22.41 3.37 -5.81
N ARG A 3 22.62 4.66 -6.10
CA ARG A 3 21.53 5.59 -6.45
C ARG A 3 20.96 5.17 -7.80
N ARG A 4 19.93 4.34 -7.82
CA ARG A 4 19.16 4.07 -9.04
C ARG A 4 18.26 5.29 -9.30
N THR A 5 18.78 6.26 -10.04
CA THR A 5 18.00 7.32 -10.68
C THR A 5 17.44 6.77 -11.98
N ALA A 6 16.17 6.38 -11.97
CA ALA A 6 15.45 6.12 -13.21
C ALA A 6 14.90 7.46 -13.72
N PHE A 7 15.29 7.86 -14.93
CA PHE A 7 14.81 9.09 -15.60
C PHE A 7 15.04 10.39 -14.82
N GLY A 8 16.18 10.57 -14.15
CA GLY A 8 16.55 11.85 -13.51
C GLY A 8 15.72 12.25 -12.27
N ILE A 9 14.69 11.48 -11.92
CA ILE A 9 13.80 11.73 -10.79
C ILE A 9 14.25 10.91 -9.57
N ARG A 10 14.22 11.51 -8.37
CA ARG A 10 14.55 10.80 -7.12
C ARG A 10 13.55 9.65 -6.92
N ALA A 11 14.03 8.48 -6.50
CA ALA A 11 13.18 7.31 -6.25
C ALA A 11 12.01 7.60 -5.29
N CYS A 12 12.18 8.54 -4.36
CA CYS A 12 11.11 8.98 -3.45
C CYS A 12 9.95 9.68 -4.18
N THR A 13 10.23 10.44 -5.24
CA THR A 13 9.21 11.13 -6.04
C THR A 13 8.40 10.13 -6.87
N TRP A 14 9.04 9.07 -7.37
CA TRP A 14 8.34 7.98 -8.05
C TRP A 14 7.37 7.24 -7.12
N VAL A 15 7.81 6.92 -5.91
CA VAL A 15 6.94 6.30 -4.89
C VAL A 15 5.78 7.22 -4.53
N TRP A 16 6.04 8.52 -4.41
CA TRP A 16 5.02 9.52 -4.15
C TRP A 16 3.99 9.62 -5.30
N LEU A 17 4.42 9.61 -6.56
CA LEU A 17 3.53 9.61 -7.72
C LEU A 17 2.62 8.37 -7.75
N ILE A 18 3.16 7.19 -7.44
CA ILE A 18 2.38 5.96 -7.34
C ILE A 18 1.34 6.07 -6.22
N MET A 19 1.71 6.62 -5.05
CA MET A 19 0.78 6.85 -3.96
C MET A 19 -0.35 7.83 -4.33
N MET A 20 -0.02 8.90 -5.06
CA MET A 20 -1.02 9.85 -5.56
C MET A 20 -1.97 9.17 -6.56
N GLY A 21 -1.44 8.36 -7.48
CA GLY A 21 -2.25 7.56 -8.40
C GLY A 21 -3.20 6.60 -7.67
N LEU A 22 -2.67 5.83 -6.70
CA LEU A 22 -3.46 4.92 -5.86
C LEU A 22 -4.48 5.64 -4.96
N THR A 23 -4.32 6.93 -4.72
CA THR A 23 -5.28 7.73 -3.96
C THR A 23 -6.38 8.26 -4.87
N LEU A 24 -6.00 8.72 -6.07
CA LEU A 24 -6.95 9.12 -7.09
C LEU A 24 -7.86 7.97 -7.49
N THR A 25 -7.34 6.76 -7.70
CA THR A 25 -8.17 5.58 -8.03
C THR A 25 -9.17 5.27 -6.93
N THR A 26 -8.75 5.25 -5.66
CA THR A 26 -9.67 5.02 -4.53
C THR A 26 -10.72 6.14 -4.40
N TYR A 27 -10.33 7.38 -4.68
CA TYR A 27 -11.23 8.52 -4.67
C TYR A 27 -12.29 8.42 -5.77
N LEU A 28 -11.88 8.06 -7.00
CA LEU A 28 -12.80 7.88 -8.12
C LEU A 28 -13.78 6.72 -7.87
N ILE A 29 -13.32 5.60 -7.31
CA ILE A 29 -14.18 4.48 -6.92
C ILE A 29 -15.27 4.95 -5.94
N GLY A 30 -14.89 5.71 -4.90
CA GLY A 30 -15.83 6.28 -3.95
C GLY A 30 -16.76 7.33 -4.57
N ARG A 31 -16.25 8.18 -5.47
CA ARG A 31 -17.02 9.24 -6.12
C ARG A 31 -18.08 8.71 -7.08
N PHE A 32 -17.76 7.65 -7.82
CA PHE A 32 -18.70 6.99 -8.73
C PHE A 32 -19.62 5.99 -8.02
N ALA A 33 -19.57 5.90 -6.68
CA ALA A 33 -20.34 4.96 -5.87
C ALA A 33 -20.24 3.51 -6.37
N ILE A 34 -19.09 3.12 -6.92
CA ILE A 34 -18.85 1.79 -7.45
C ILE A 34 -18.69 0.86 -6.25
N GLY A 35 -19.73 0.08 -5.98
CA GLY A 35 -19.80 -0.83 -4.84
C GLY A 35 -19.59 -2.30 -5.24
N GLY A 36 -19.56 -3.16 -4.23
CA GLY A 36 -19.44 -4.61 -4.39
C GLY A 36 -18.23 -5.15 -3.64
N LEU A 37 -18.32 -6.41 -3.21
CA LEU A 37 -17.29 -7.09 -2.44
C LEU A 37 -15.91 -7.00 -3.10
N GLY A 38 -15.84 -7.27 -4.41
CA GLY A 38 -14.60 -7.21 -5.18
C GLY A 38 -13.99 -5.80 -5.23
N VAL A 39 -14.81 -4.75 -5.24
CA VAL A 39 -14.34 -3.36 -5.28
C VAL A 39 -13.81 -2.95 -3.91
N SER A 40 -14.52 -3.30 -2.84
CA SER A 40 -14.08 -3.09 -1.46
C SER A 40 -12.77 -3.80 -1.14
N LEU A 41 -12.62 -5.06 -1.58
CA LEU A 41 -11.37 -5.83 -1.45
C LEU A 41 -10.24 -5.20 -2.28
N THR A 42 -10.54 -4.67 -3.47
CA THR A 42 -9.53 -3.97 -4.29
C THR A 42 -9.03 -2.69 -3.61
N VAL A 43 -9.94 -1.89 -3.03
CA VAL A 43 -9.58 -0.69 -2.26
C VAL A 43 -8.75 -1.06 -1.01
N LEU A 44 -9.10 -2.16 -0.34
CA LEU A 44 -8.32 -2.71 0.78
C LEU A 44 -6.89 -3.08 0.34
N VAL A 45 -6.75 -3.77 -0.80
CA VAL A 45 -5.44 -4.10 -1.39
C VAL A 45 -4.65 -2.83 -1.70
N PHE A 46 -5.28 -1.79 -2.28
CA PHE A 46 -4.62 -0.50 -2.50
C PHE A 46 -4.18 0.18 -1.21
N ALA A 47 -4.97 0.10 -0.14
CA ALA A 47 -4.57 0.60 1.18
C ALA A 47 -3.36 -0.16 1.73
N LEU A 48 -3.31 -1.49 1.56
CA LEU A 48 -2.19 -2.30 2.01
C LEU A 48 -0.90 -2.01 1.24
N ILE A 49 -0.99 -1.88 -0.09
CA ILE A 49 0.15 -1.51 -0.94
C ILE A 49 0.68 -0.14 -0.55
N LYS A 50 -0.19 0.86 -0.39
CA LYS A 50 0.21 2.20 0.06
C LYS A 50 0.92 2.15 1.41
N GLY A 51 0.39 1.37 2.37
CA GLY A 51 0.99 1.18 3.68
C GLY A 51 2.39 0.57 3.65
N GLN A 52 2.60 -0.48 2.85
CA GLN A 52 3.93 -1.07 2.65
C GLN A 52 4.91 -0.07 2.02
N MET A 53 4.47 0.69 1.02
CA MET A 53 5.31 1.71 0.37
C MET A 53 5.75 2.81 1.34
N VAL A 54 4.85 3.25 2.24
CA VAL A 54 5.18 4.22 3.30
C VAL A 54 6.19 3.64 4.28
N GLY A 55 5.98 2.41 4.74
CA GLY A 55 6.92 1.72 5.63
C GLY A 55 8.32 1.59 5.02
N ASP A 56 8.42 1.05 3.81
CA ASP A 56 9.72 0.79 3.19
C ASP A 56 10.46 2.07 2.77
N TYR A 57 9.78 3.08 2.21
CA TYR A 57 10.44 4.26 1.62
C TYR A 57 10.44 5.51 2.50
N PHE A 58 9.35 5.79 3.23
CA PHE A 58 9.24 7.01 4.04
C PHE A 58 9.71 6.80 5.48
N MET A 59 9.36 5.67 6.08
CA MET A 59 9.84 5.29 7.42
C MET A 59 11.26 4.69 7.39
N GLY A 60 11.86 4.51 6.21
CA GLY A 60 13.25 4.11 6.06
C GLY A 60 13.55 2.66 6.44
N LEU A 61 12.53 1.81 6.62
CA LEU A 61 12.69 0.40 6.99
C LEU A 61 13.51 -0.40 5.97
N LYS A 62 13.62 0.07 4.72
CA LYS A 62 14.50 -0.50 3.69
C LYS A 62 15.99 -0.49 4.06
N ARG A 63 16.42 0.41 4.96
CA ARG A 63 17.82 0.53 5.41
C ARG A 63 18.10 -0.24 6.70
N VAL A 64 17.07 -0.74 7.39
CA VAL A 64 17.19 -1.57 8.59
C VAL A 64 17.23 -3.04 8.14
N ARG A 65 18.39 -3.72 8.24
CA ARG A 65 18.49 -5.15 7.86
C ARG A 65 17.74 -6.03 8.87
N GLY A 66 16.91 -6.95 8.36
CA GLY A 66 16.48 -8.16 9.08
C GLY A 66 15.14 -8.08 9.82
N PHE A 67 15.10 -8.73 10.99
CA PHE A 67 13.91 -9.10 11.77
C PHE A 67 13.01 -7.90 12.15
N TRP A 68 13.59 -6.71 12.33
CA TRP A 68 12.87 -5.49 12.71
C TRP A 68 11.99 -4.87 11.62
N ARG A 69 12.04 -5.37 10.37
CA ARG A 69 11.10 -4.98 9.30
C ARG A 69 9.74 -5.67 9.43
N TRP A 70 9.75 -6.88 9.99
CA TRP A 70 8.58 -7.74 10.05
C TRP A 70 7.46 -7.20 10.95
N PRO A 71 7.70 -6.57 12.12
CA PRO A 71 6.62 -6.07 12.96
C PRO A 71 5.69 -5.09 12.23
N VAL A 72 6.25 -4.14 11.47
CA VAL A 72 5.46 -3.14 10.73
C VAL A 72 4.71 -3.77 9.56
N SER A 73 5.38 -4.64 8.79
CA SER A 73 4.72 -5.31 7.66
C SER A 73 3.66 -6.31 8.13
N LEU A 74 3.96 -7.09 9.17
CA LEU A 74 3.05 -8.05 9.78
C LEU A 74 1.87 -7.35 10.43
N TRP A 75 2.10 -6.24 11.14
CA TRP A 75 1.02 -5.40 11.68
C TRP A 75 0.14 -4.81 10.59
N LEU A 76 0.64 -4.63 9.37
CA LEU A 76 -0.18 -4.13 8.27
C LEU A 76 -0.96 -5.26 7.57
N PHE A 77 -0.30 -6.40 7.33
CA PHE A 77 -0.90 -7.55 6.65
C PHE A 77 -1.84 -8.35 7.53
N LEU A 78 -1.62 -8.43 8.84
CA LEU A 78 -2.51 -9.14 9.76
C LEU A 78 -3.92 -8.53 9.77
N PRO A 79 -4.15 -7.26 10.14
CA PRO A 79 -5.49 -6.68 10.13
C PRO A 79 -6.05 -6.59 8.70
N GLY A 80 -5.22 -6.29 7.70
CA GLY A 80 -5.64 -6.30 6.31
C GLY A 80 -6.18 -7.67 5.85
N GLY A 81 -5.47 -8.74 6.21
CA GLY A 81 -5.85 -10.11 5.92
C GLY A 81 -7.09 -10.55 6.71
N LEU A 82 -7.18 -10.18 8.00
CA LEU A 82 -8.38 -10.44 8.81
C LEU A 82 -9.61 -9.75 8.24
N ILE A 83 -9.48 -8.47 7.84
CA ILE A 83 -10.58 -7.73 7.20
C ILE A 83 -10.98 -8.42 5.91
N GLY A 84 -10.01 -8.75 5.04
CA GLY A 84 -10.29 -9.46 3.79
C GLY A 84 -10.98 -10.81 4.01
N ALA A 85 -10.49 -11.59 4.98
CA ALA A 85 -11.09 -12.88 5.35
C ALA A 85 -12.50 -12.71 5.92
N ALA A 86 -12.75 -11.73 6.77
CA ALA A 86 -14.07 -11.46 7.31
C ALA A 86 -15.07 -11.13 6.19
N PHE A 87 -14.67 -10.28 5.24
CA PHE A 87 -15.52 -9.95 4.10
C PHE A 87 -15.71 -11.12 3.14
N ALA A 88 -14.71 -11.98 2.94
CA ALA A 88 -14.81 -13.15 2.07
C ALA A 88 -15.59 -14.34 2.69
N LEU A 89 -15.65 -14.43 4.02
CA LEU A 89 -16.40 -15.48 4.72
C LEU A 89 -17.87 -15.11 4.96
N VAL A 90 -18.19 -13.81 5.00
CA VAL A 90 -19.54 -13.29 5.24
C VAL A 90 -20.26 -12.90 3.96
N GLY A 91 -19.53 -12.47 2.92
CA GLY A 91 -20.09 -12.09 1.61
C GLY A 91 -20.33 -13.28 0.70
#